data_AF-A0A1Q7IT19-F1
#
_entry.id   AF-A0A1Q7IT19-F1
#
_cell.length_a   1.000
_cell.length_b   1.000
_cell.length_c   1.000
_cell.angle_alpha   90.00
_cell.angle_beta   90.00
_cell.angle_gamma   90.00
#
_symmetry.space_group_name_H-M   'P 1'
#
loop_
_entity.id
_entity.type
_entity.pdbx_description
1 polymer ?
#
loop_
_entity_poly.entity_id
_entity_poly.type
_entity_poly.pdbx_seq_one_letter_code
_entity_poly.pdbx_strand_id
1 'polypeptide(L)'
;MTIALYARRKGWPLTGVTVRLRHSRIHADDCAECETKEGMLDRIEREIALDGELTEEQRTRALEIAAKCPVHRTLTSEINIRSTLV
;
A
#
# COMPACT_ATOMS: atom_id res chain seq x y z
N MET A 1 -3.10 -8.47 5.12
CA MET A 1 -4.25 -8.85 5.99
C MET A 1 -5.60 -8.44 5.44
N THR A 2 -5.85 -7.16 5.10
CA THR A 2 -7.19 -6.69 4.67
C THR A 2 -7.73 -7.40 3.43
N ILE A 3 -6.90 -7.59 2.40
CA ILE A 3 -7.29 -8.30 1.16
C ILE A 3 -7.67 -9.75 1.46
N ALA A 4 -6.80 -10.48 2.18
CA ALA A 4 -7.04 -11.88 2.53
C ALA A 4 -8.32 -12.06 3.36
N LEU A 5 -8.58 -11.17 4.32
CA LEU A 5 -9.81 -11.19 5.11
C LEU A 5 -11.05 -10.93 4.23
N TYR A 6 -10.98 -9.95 3.33
CA TYR A 6 -12.08 -9.60 2.44
C TYR A 6 -12.40 -10.74 1.47
N ALA A 7 -11.38 -11.32 0.83
CA ALA A 7 -11.50 -12.45 -0.08
C ALA A 7 -12.11 -13.68 0.61
N ARG A 8 -11.68 -14.02 1.83
CA ARG A 8 -12.28 -15.09 2.64
C ARG A 8 -13.76 -14.85 2.92
N ARG A 9 -14.14 -13.63 3.31
CA ARG A 9 -15.56 -13.28 3.55
C ARG A 9 -16.43 -13.36 2.29
N LYS A 10 -15.83 -13.20 1.11
CA LYS A 10 -16.52 -13.29 -0.18
C LYS A 10 -16.42 -14.67 -0.84
N GLY A 11 -15.75 -15.63 -0.20
CA GLY A 11 -15.55 -16.98 -0.76
C GLY A 11 -14.70 -17.00 -2.01
N TRP A 12 -13.80 -16.03 -2.20
CA TRP A 12 -12.94 -15.98 -3.38
C TRP A 12 -11.82 -17.02 -3.30
N PRO A 13 -11.40 -17.60 -4.44
CA PRO A 13 -10.32 -18.61 -4.50
C PRO A 13 -8.92 -17.99 -4.39
N LEU A 14 -8.75 -17.01 -3.50
CA LEU A 14 -7.46 -16.38 -3.20
C LEU A 14 -6.66 -17.30 -2.26
N THR A 15 -5.51 -17.78 -2.72
CA THR A 15 -4.64 -18.70 -1.98
C THR A 15 -3.46 -17.99 -1.32
N GLY A 16 -3.00 -16.86 -1.88
CA GLY A 16 -1.84 -16.12 -1.39
C GLY A 16 -1.91 -14.62 -1.68
N VAL A 17 -1.29 -13.83 -0.80
CA VAL A 17 -1.09 -12.39 -1.01
C VAL A 17 0.33 -12.05 -0.62
N THR A 18 1.11 -11.53 -1.56
CA THR A 18 2.45 -11.00 -1.30
C THR A 18 2.43 -9.49 -1.47
N VAL A 19 2.94 -8.76 -0.47
CA VAL A 19 3.10 -7.31 -0.54
C VAL A 19 4.58 -6.98 -0.40
N ARG A 20 5.14 -6.26 -1.37
CA ARG A 20 6.50 -5.72 -1.32
C ARG A 20 6.43 -4.21 -1.17
N LEU A 21 7.21 -3.67 -0.24
CA LEU A 21 7.38 -2.24 -0.05
C LEU A 21 8.81 -1.86 -0.37
N ARG A 22 8.99 -0.80 -1.15
CA ARG A 22 10.29 -0.21 -1.44
C ARG A 22 10.25 1.24 -0.98
N HIS A 23 11.15 1.60 -0.07
CA HIS A 23 11.37 2.99 0.32
C HIS A 23 12.55 3.55 -0.47
N SER A 24 12.41 4.78 -0.93
CA SER A 24 13.43 5.50 -1.68
C SER A 24 13.27 7.00 -1.45
N ARG A 25 14.29 7.76 -1.81
CA ARG A 25 14.23 9.22 -1.83
C ARG A 25 14.29 9.69 -3.28
N ILE A 26 13.34 10.51 -3.70
CA ILE A 26 13.23 11.05 -5.07
C ILE A 26 13.26 12.58 -5.05
N HIS A 27 13.56 13.22 -6.17
CA HIS A 27 13.36 14.66 -6.29
C HIS A 27 11.87 14.97 -6.40
N ALA A 28 11.45 16.11 -5.85
CA ALA A 28 10.06 16.58 -5.97
C ALA A 28 9.61 16.73 -7.43
N ASP A 29 10.54 17.12 -8.32
CA ASP A 29 10.32 17.24 -9.76
C ASP A 29 9.93 15.90 -10.42
N ASP A 30 10.37 14.78 -9.84
CA ASP A 30 10.05 13.42 -10.32
C ASP A 30 8.67 12.93 -9.83
N CYS A 31 7.95 13.73 -9.02
CA CYS A 31 6.62 13.41 -8.52
C CYS A 31 5.58 14.45 -8.97
N ALA A 32 5.00 14.24 -10.15
CA ALA A 32 3.97 15.11 -10.72
C ALA A 32 2.76 15.32 -9.77
N GLU A 33 2.39 14.27 -9.03
CA GLU A 33 1.20 14.22 -8.17
C GLU A 33 1.45 14.69 -6.73
N CYS A 34 2.70 14.96 -6.33
CA CYS A 34 3.03 15.37 -4.96
C CYS A 34 2.75 16.86 -4.72
N GLU A 35 2.29 17.22 -3.52
CA GLU A 35 2.07 18.63 -3.13
C GLU A 35 3.38 19.39 -2.95
N THR A 36 4.40 18.72 -2.39
CA THR A 36 5.74 19.30 -2.28
C THR A 36 6.38 19.37 -3.66
N LYS A 37 6.75 20.58 -4.09
CA LYS A 37 7.29 20.86 -5.43
C LYS A 37 8.79 21.13 -5.46
N GLU A 38 9.45 21.21 -4.31
CA GLU A 38 10.89 21.46 -4.21
C GLU A 38 11.55 20.53 -3.19
N GLY A 39 12.83 20.20 -3.42
CA GLY A 39 13.61 19.36 -2.52
C GLY A 39 13.46 17.85 -2.77
N MET A 40 13.73 17.05 -1.74
CA MET A 40 13.69 15.59 -1.80
C MET A 40 12.46 15.05 -1.05
N LEU A 41 11.84 14.00 -1.59
CA LEU A 41 10.67 13.33 -1.03
C LEU A 41 10.99 11.89 -0.68
N ASP A 42 10.47 11.43 0.45
CA ASP A 42 10.41 10.01 0.76
C ASP A 42 9.27 9.36 -0.03
N ARG A 43 9.61 8.40 -0.91
CA ARG A 43 8.67 7.63 -1.71
C ARG A 43 8.62 6.19 -1.19
N ILE A 44 7.41 5.72 -0.92
CA ILE A 44 7.14 4.32 -0.61
C ILE A 44 6.33 3.73 -1.76
N GLU A 45 6.95 2.82 -2.50
CA GLU A 45 6.30 2.06 -3.56
C GLU A 45 5.78 0.74 -3.00
N ARG A 46 4.62 0.32 -3.49
CA ARG A 46 3.96 -0.91 -3.06
C ARG A 46 3.59 -1.76 -4.25
N GLU A 47 4.10 -2.98 -4.27
CA GLU A 47 3.69 -4.03 -5.20
C GLU A 47 2.84 -5.07 -4.47
N ILE A 48 1.76 -5.50 -5.11
CA ILE A 48 0.85 -6.52 -4.57
C ILE A 48 0.72 -7.64 -5.61
N ALA A 49 1.13 -8.83 -5.23
CA ALA A 49 0.86 -10.05 -5.98
C ALA A 49 -0.26 -10.84 -5.29
N LEU A 50 -1.19 -11.36 -6.10
CA LEU A 50 -2.33 -12.16 -5.68
C LEU A 50 -2.25 -13.52 -6.35
N ASP A 51 -2.26 -14.58 -5.54
CA ASP A 51 -2.21 -15.96 -6.00
C ASP A 51 -3.61 -16.59 -5.88
N GLY A 52 -4.03 -17.32 -6.92
CA GLY A 52 -5.34 -17.96 -7.00
C GLY A 52 -6.10 -17.66 -8.31
N GLU A 53 -7.19 -18.40 -8.54
CA GLU A 53 -8.04 -18.30 -9.73
C GLU A 53 -9.03 -17.12 -9.64
N LEU A 54 -8.48 -15.91 -9.55
CA LEU A 54 -9.28 -14.70 -9.44
C LEU A 54 -9.64 -14.13 -10.79
N THR A 55 -10.90 -13.69 -10.94
CA THR A 55 -11.31 -12.89 -12.10
C THR A 55 -10.68 -11.50 -12.06
N GLU A 56 -10.66 -10.80 -13.20
CA GLU A 56 -10.16 -9.42 -13.27
C GLU A 56 -10.94 -8.46 -12.37
N GLU A 57 -12.25 -8.66 -12.23
CA GLU A 57 -13.08 -7.88 -11.31
C GLU A 57 -12.67 -8.12 -9.85
N GLN A 58 -12.37 -9.37 -9.49
CA GLN A 58 -11.90 -9.73 -8.15
C GLN A 58 -10.52 -9.12 -7.87
N ARG A 59 -9.60 -9.15 -8.85
CA ARG A 59 -8.27 -8.53 -8.77
C ARG A 59 -8.37 -7.01 -8.59
N THR A 60 -9.17 -6.36 -9.42
CA THR A 60 -9.42 -4.90 -9.35
C THR A 60 -9.98 -4.52 -7.98
N ARG A 61 -11.00 -5.25 -7.53
CA ARG A 61 -11.61 -4.99 -6.22
C ARG A 61 -10.66 -5.30 -5.06
N ALA A 62 -9.80 -6.31 -5.17
CA ALA A 62 -8.76 -6.57 -4.17
C ALA A 62 -7.78 -5.39 -4.05
N LEU A 63 -7.40 -4.76 -5.17
CA LEU A 63 -6.54 -3.57 -5.18
C LEU A 63 -7.19 -2.38 -4.49
N GLU A 64 -8.47 -2.11 -4.75
CA GLU A 64 -9.23 -1.06 -4.06
C GLU A 64 -9.29 -1.30 -2.53
N ILE A 65 -9.47 -2.55 -2.12
CA ILE A 65 -9.46 -2.94 -0.71
C ILE A 65 -8.06 -2.82 -0.11
N ALA A 66 -7.00 -3.00 -0.90
CA ALA A 66 -5.63 -2.82 -0.44
C ALA A 66 -5.33 -1.39 0.00
N ALA A 67 -5.98 -0.38 -0.58
CA ALA A 67 -5.88 1.01 -0.14
C ALA A 67 -6.45 1.22 1.27
N LYS A 68 -7.33 0.34 1.75
CA LYS A 68 -7.89 0.37 3.11
C LYS A 68 -7.03 -0.35 4.14
N CYS A 69 -5.79 -0.69 3.81
CA CYS A 69 -4.85 -1.35 4.72
C CYS A 69 -4.50 -0.41 5.89
N PRO A 70 -4.51 -0.89 7.15
CA PRO A 70 -4.12 -0.08 8.31
C PRO A 70 -2.76 0.62 8.15
N VAL A 71 -1.77 -0.07 7.57
CA VAL A 71 -0.45 0.51 7.27
C VAL A 71 -0.54 1.67 6.28
N HIS A 72 -1.35 1.56 5.23
CA HIS A 72 -1.53 2.67 4.29
C HIS A 72 -2.10 3.90 5.02
N ARG A 73 -3.12 3.69 5.87
CA ARG A 73 -3.68 4.78 6.68
C ARG A 73 -2.66 5.43 7.59
N THR A 74 -1.78 4.65 8.22
CA THR A 74 -0.70 5.17 9.06
C THR A 74 0.29 6.01 8.25
N LEU A 75 0.64 5.56 7.03
CA LEU A 75 1.61 6.25 6.17
C LEU A 75 1.05 7.52 5.52
N THR A 76 -0.27 7.66 5.42
CA THR A 76 -0.93 8.83 4.80
C THR A 76 -1.61 9.77 5.80
N SER A 77 -1.55 9.47 7.10
CA SER A 77 -2.06 10.35 8.16
C SER A 77 -0.95 11.27 8.69
N GLU A 78 -1.31 12.24 9.53
CA GLU A 78 -0.31 12.94 10.35
C GLU A 78 0.42 11.94 11.27
N ILE A 79 1.75 11.92 11.23
CA ILE A 79 2.58 11.00 12.01
C ILE A 79 3.38 11.79 13.04
N ASN A 80 3.13 11.57 14.33
CA ASN A 80 3.96 12.08 15.42
C ASN A 80 4.98 11.02 15.86
N ILE A 81 6.24 11.18 15.48
CA ILE A 81 7.33 10.28 15.88
C ILE A 81 8.02 10.88 17.12
N ARG A 82 8.12 10.11 18.20
CA ARG A 82 8.83 10.49 19.43
C ARG A 82 10.00 9.54 19.66
N SER A 83 11.14 10.10 20.02
CA SER A 83 12.36 9.35 20.34
C SER A 83 12.86 9.73 21.72
N THR A 84 13.42 8.77 22.46
CA THR A 84 14.05 9.02 23.76
C THR A 84 15.28 8.14 23.88
N LEU A 85 16.38 8.70 24.38
CA LEU A 85 17.57 7.93 24.76
C LEU A 85 17.30 7.29 26.13
N VAL A 86 17.63 6.01 26.25
CA VAL A 86 17.56 5.22 27.49
C VAL A 86 18.95 4.77 27.91
#